data_AF-A0A2N8SL22-F1
#
_entry.id   AF-A0A2N8SL22-F1
#
_cell.length_a   1.000
_cell.length_b   1.000
_cell.length_c   1.000
_cell.angle_alpha   90.00
_cell.angle_beta   90.00
_cell.angle_gamma   90.00
#
_symmetry.space_group_name_H-M   'P 1'
#
loop_
_entity.id
_entity.type
_entity.pdbx_description
1 polymer ?
#
loop_
_entity_poly.entity_id
_entity_poly.type
_entity_poly.pdbx_seq_one_letter_code
_entity_poly.pdbx_strand_id
1 'polypeptide(L)'
;MANQRQHPRAPMKCRIRISHESFGEIFAHTRDLSDGGVYVKHPQLTELRTGMIVSGQVQDLPIPAPELEMEVMRVDAEGVGLRFVGRD
;
A
#
# COMPACT_ATOMS: atom_id res chain seq x y z
N MET A 1 -4.55 0.50 -22.48
CA MET A 1 -3.72 1.19 -21.46
C MET A 1 -2.39 0.49 -21.37
N ALA A 2 -1.29 1.20 -21.64
CA ALA A 2 0.06 0.61 -21.60
C ALA A 2 0.48 0.32 -20.15
N ASN A 3 1.28 -0.72 -19.95
CA ASN A 3 1.87 -1.03 -18.66
C ASN A 3 2.93 0.03 -18.32
N GLN A 4 2.66 0.88 -17.32
CA GLN A 4 3.55 1.97 -16.89
C GLN A 4 4.52 1.56 -15.77
N ARG A 5 4.72 0.26 -15.54
CA ARG A 5 5.61 -0.21 -14.46
C ARG A 5 7.07 0.03 -14.83
N GLN A 6 7.79 0.69 -13.93
CA GLN A 6 9.23 0.90 -14.02
C GLN A 6 10.02 -0.16 -13.23
N HIS A 7 9.43 -0.73 -12.18
CA HIS A 7 10.06 -1.72 -11.30
C HIS A 7 9.33 -3.07 -11.32
N PRO A 8 10.06 -4.20 -11.30
CA PRO A 8 9.45 -5.51 -11.13
C PRO A 8 8.79 -5.63 -9.75
N ARG A 9 7.71 -6.41 -9.67
CA ARG A 9 7.02 -6.72 -8.41
C ARG A 9 7.39 -8.12 -7.93
N ALA A 10 7.83 -8.23 -6.69
CA ALA A 10 8.06 -9.49 -6.01
C ALA A 10 6.86 -9.83 -5.12
N PRO A 11 6.32 -11.07 -5.17
CA PRO A 11 5.34 -11.53 -4.21
C PRO A 11 5.90 -11.42 -2.79
N MET A 12 5.18 -10.75 -1.90
CA MET A 12 5.60 -10.57 -0.51
C MET A 12 4.37 -10.39 0.35
N LYS A 13 4.18 -11.30 1.31
CA LYS A 13 3.09 -11.24 2.28
C LYS A 13 3.65 -10.79 3.63
N CYS A 14 3.43 -9.53 3.96
CA CYS A 14 3.76 -8.92 5.24
C CYS A 14 2.49 -8.34 5.87
N ARG A 15 2.42 -8.33 7.20
CA ARG A 15 1.39 -7.57 7.91
C ARG A 15 1.75 -6.09 7.81
N ILE A 16 0.78 -5.27 7.46
CA ILE A 16 0.95 -3.82 7.31
C ILE A 16 -0.20 -3.11 8.02
N ARG A 17 0.14 -2.07 8.78
CA ARG A 17 -0.83 -1.10 9.27
C ARG A 17 -1.02 -0.06 8.20
N ILE A 18 -2.26 0.23 7.82
CA ILE A 18 -2.62 1.34 6.93
C ILE A 18 -3.50 2.30 7.72
N SER A 19 -3.22 3.60 7.64
CA SER A 19 -4.00 4.64 8.29
C SER A 19 -4.42 5.75 7.33
N HIS A 20 -5.63 6.26 7.55
CA HIS A 20 -6.23 7.37 6.81
C HIS A 20 -7.33 8.01 7.66
N GLU A 21 -7.54 9.32 7.52
CA GLU A 21 -8.55 10.07 8.30
C GLU A 21 -9.97 9.51 8.16
N SER A 22 -10.32 8.94 7.01
CA SER A 22 -11.68 8.44 6.74
C SER A 22 -12.01 7.12 7.45
N PHE A 23 -11.00 6.41 7.97
CA PHE A 23 -11.21 5.10 8.59
C PHE A 23 -10.34 4.80 9.81
N GLY A 24 -9.47 5.73 10.23
CA GLY A 24 -8.52 5.48 11.31
C GLY A 24 -7.43 4.51 10.87
N GLU A 25 -7.24 3.43 11.61
CA GLU A 25 -6.19 2.44 11.37
C GLU A 25 -6.78 1.07 11.07
N ILE A 26 -6.20 0.37 10.10
CA ILE A 26 -6.51 -1.03 9.81
C ILE A 26 -5.23 -1.85 9.69
N PHE A 27 -5.34 -3.15 9.96
CA PHE A 27 -4.26 -4.11 9.73
C PHE A 27 -4.60 -5.00 8.55
N ALA A 28 -3.73 -5.03 7.56
CA ALA A 28 -3.90 -5.72 6.29
C ALA A 28 -2.67 -6.56 5.94
N HIS A 29 -2.71 -7.18 4.76
CA HIS A 29 -1.57 -7.92 4.22
C HIS A 29 -1.20 -7.43 2.83
N THR A 30 0.10 -7.31 2.60
CA THR A 30 0.62 -7.08 1.25
C THR A 30 0.44 -8.34 0.38
N ARG A 31 0.24 -8.16 -0.92
CA ARG A 31 0.32 -9.22 -1.93
C ARG A 31 1.69 -9.26 -2.58
N ASP A 32 2.15 -8.09 -3.00
CA ASP A 32 3.40 -7.88 -3.73
C ASP A 32 3.97 -6.49 -3.45
N LEU A 33 5.28 -6.34 -3.66
CA LEU A 33 6.05 -5.11 -3.47
C LEU A 33 6.97 -4.89 -4.68
N SER A 34 7.25 -3.63 -4.98
CA SER A 34 8.32 -3.15 -5.87
C SER A 34 9.01 -1.96 -5.22
N ASP A 35 10.13 -1.50 -5.79
CA ASP A 35 10.83 -0.32 -5.26
C ASP A 35 9.97 0.94 -5.24
N GLY A 36 9.02 1.05 -6.19
CA GLY A 36 8.11 2.20 -6.33
C GLY A 36 6.77 2.06 -5.60
N GLY A 37 6.45 0.91 -5.01
CA GLY A 37 5.16 0.76 -4.33
C GLY A 37 4.72 -0.67 -4.03
N VAL A 38 3.58 -0.79 -3.38
CA VAL A 38 3.05 -2.03 -2.79
C VAL A 38 1.61 -2.28 -3.24
N TYR A 39 1.16 -3.53 -3.22
CA TYR A 39 -0.26 -3.85 -3.28
C TYR A 39 -0.73 -4.47 -1.96
N VAL A 40 -1.84 -3.99 -1.43
CA VAL A 40 -2.39 -4.39 -0.13
C VAL A 40 -3.80 -4.93 -0.30
N LYS A 41 -4.07 -6.10 0.27
CA LYS A 41 -5.39 -6.74 0.29
C LYS A 41 -6.13 -6.42 1.58
N HIS A 42 -7.29 -5.80 1.46
CA HIS A 42 -8.24 -5.66 2.56
C HIS A 42 -9.59 -5.13 2.02
N PRO A 43 -10.76 -5.68 2.41
CA PRO A 43 -12.05 -5.22 1.91
C PRO A 43 -12.30 -3.74 2.15
N GLN A 44 -11.97 -3.22 3.34
CA GLN A 44 -12.17 -1.80 3.63
C GLN A 44 -11.31 -0.84 2.79
N LEU A 45 -10.21 -1.33 2.19
CA LEU A 45 -9.37 -0.51 1.30
C LEU A 45 -9.98 -0.35 -0.09
N THR A 46 -11.02 -1.13 -0.43
CA THR A 46 -11.72 -0.97 -1.72
C THR A 46 -12.58 0.28 -1.78
N GLU A 47 -12.80 0.95 -0.64
CA GLU A 47 -13.54 2.22 -0.55
C GLU A 47 -12.65 3.45 -0.80
N LEU A 48 -11.34 3.26 -0.92
CA LEU A 48 -10.40 4.33 -1.26
C LEU A 48 -10.60 4.81 -2.70
N ARG A 49 -10.14 6.03 -2.99
CA ARG A 49 -10.14 6.61 -4.34
C ARG A 49 -8.72 6.91 -4.80
N THR A 50 -8.47 6.78 -6.10
CA THR A 50 -7.20 7.17 -6.73
C THR A 50 -6.85 8.61 -6.37
N GLY A 51 -5.57 8.86 -6.06
CA GLY A 51 -5.04 10.15 -5.63
C GLY A 51 -5.12 10.42 -4.13
N MET A 52 -5.82 9.58 -3.34
CA MET A 52 -5.77 9.68 -1.88
C MET A 52 -4.37 9.32 -1.36
N ILE A 53 -3.93 10.00 -0.31
CA ILE A 53 -2.69 9.69 0.41
C ILE A 53 -3.03 8.91 1.67
N VAL A 54 -2.42 7.74 1.84
CA VAL A 54 -2.52 6.93 3.06
C VAL A 54 -1.15 6.80 3.69
N SER A 55 -1.12 6.57 4.99
CA SER A 55 0.11 6.19 5.67
C SER A 55 0.17 4.68 5.84
N GLY A 56 1.37 4.10 5.79
CA GLY A 56 1.55 2.68 6.05
C GLY A 56 2.86 2.32 6.72
N GLN A 57 2.81 1.27 7.53
CA GLN A 57 3.95 0.78 8.30
C GLN A 57 3.90 -0.75 8.38
N VAL A 58 4.98 -1.41 7.94
CA VAL A 58 5.15 -2.86 8.10
C VAL A 58 5.17 -3.20 9.59
N GLN A 59 4.48 -4.28 9.96
CA GLN A 59 4.34 -4.72 11.34
C GLN A 59 5.16 -5.98 11.58
N ASP A 60 5.22 -6.42 12.84
CA ASP A 60 5.84 -7.67 13.28
C ASP A 60 7.36 -7.76 12.98
N LEU A 61 8.03 -6.61 12.89
CA LEU A 61 9.48 -6.51 12.80
C LEU A 61 10.11 -6.34 14.20
N PRO A 62 11.36 -6.80 14.43
CA PRO A 62 12.06 -6.63 15.71
C PRO A 62 12.20 -5.17 16.17
N ILE A 63 12.21 -4.25 15.20
CA ILE A 63 12.14 -2.81 15.42
C ILE A 63 11.00 -2.25 14.55
N PRO A 64 10.30 -1.18 14.99
CA PRO A 64 9.26 -0.55 14.17
C PRO A 64 9.81 -0.17 12.80
N ALA A 65 9.12 -0.58 11.73
CA ALA A 65 9.46 -0.10 10.41
C ALA A 65 9.19 1.40 10.30
N PRO A 66 9.86 2.11 9.36
CA PRO A 66 9.48 3.47 9.05
C PRO A 66 8.02 3.53 8.57
N GLU A 67 7.34 4.60 8.95
CA GLU A 67 6.05 4.95 8.39
C GLU A 67 6.26 5.67 7.05
N LEU A 68 5.47 5.29 6.03
CA LEU A 68 5.59 5.78 4.67
C LEU A 68 4.27 6.36 4.20
N GLU A 69 4.31 7.54 3.59
CA GLU A 69 3.19 8.06 2.81
C GLU A 69 3.12 7.39 1.44
N MET A 70 1.90 7.07 1.02
CA MET A 70 1.63 6.36 -0.20
C MET A 70 0.39 6.90 -0.91
N GLU A 71 0.50 7.08 -2.22
CA GLU A 71 -0.63 7.48 -3.07
C GLU A 71 -1.38 6.26 -3.60
N VAL A 72 -2.70 6.31 -3.53
CA VAL A 72 -3.60 5.34 -4.16
C VAL A 72 -3.52 5.49 -5.67
N MET A 73 -2.94 4.50 -6.35
CA MET A 73 -2.82 4.50 -7.81
C MET A 73 -3.96 3.74 -8.49
N ARG A 74 -4.51 2.72 -7.81
CA ARG A 74 -5.62 1.92 -8.30
C ARG A 74 -6.32 1.18 -7.17
N VAL A 75 -7.61 0.93 -7.35
CA VAL A 75 -8.42 0.10 -6.45
C VAL A 75 -9.12 -0.96 -7.29
N ASP A 76 -9.20 -2.18 -6.78
CA ASP A 76 -9.95 -3.29 -7.37
C ASP A 76 -10.71 -4.07 -6.28
N ALA A 77 -11.41 -5.13 -6.66
CA ALA A 77 -12.25 -5.91 -5.74
C ALA A 77 -11.49 -6.60 -4.60
N GLU A 78 -10.16 -6.74 -4.70
CA GLU A 78 -9.34 -7.40 -3.68
C GLU A 78 -8.58 -6.42 -2.77
N GLY A 79 -8.39 -5.17 -3.21
CA GLY A 79 -7.66 -4.17 -2.45
C GLY A 79 -7.11 -3.04 -3.29
N VAL A 80 -5.92 -2.56 -2.91
CA VAL A 80 -5.37 -1.28 -3.39
C VAL A 80 -3.92 -1.39 -3.84
N GLY A 81 -3.62 -0.78 -4.98
CA GLY A 81 -2.26 -0.55 -5.45
C GLY A 81 -1.78 0.85 -5.03
N LEU A 82 -0.69 0.88 -4.28
CA LEU A 82 -0.11 2.07 -3.66
C LEU A 82 1.26 2.38 -4.27
N ARG A 83 1.58 3.66 -4.43
CA ARG A 83 2.89 4.17 -4.84
C ARG A 83 3.53 4.92 -3.67
N PHE A 84 4.82 4.72 -3.42
CA PHE A 84 5.53 5.48 -2.38
C PHE A 84 5.66 6.95 -2.78
N VAL A 85 5.40 7.86 -1.84
CA VAL A 85 5.61 9.30 -2.02
C VAL A 85 7.04 9.66 -1.61
N GLY A 86 7.69 10.56 -2.36
CA GLY A 86 9.02 11.09 -2.00
C GLY A 86 10.19 10.11 -2.18
N ARG A 87 10.00 9.03 -2.93
CA ARG A 87 11.07 8.14 -3.40
C ARG A 87 11.18 8.29 -4.92
N ASP A 88 11.94 9.30 -5.34
CA ASP A 88 12.43 9.46 -6.73
C ASP A 88 13.86 8.90 -6.84
#